data_AF-A0A5K1HQJ8-F1
#
_entry.id   AF-A0A5K1HQJ8-F1
#
_cell.length_a   1.000
_cell.length_b   1.000
_cell.length_c   1.000
_cell.angle_alpha   90.00
_cell.angle_beta   90.00
_cell.angle_gamma   90.00
#
_symmetry.space_group_name_H-M   'P 1'
#
loop_
_entity.id
_entity.type
_entity.pdbx_description
1 polymer ?
#
loop_
_entity_poly.entity_id
_entity_poly.type
_entity_poly.pdbx_seq_one_letter_code
_entity_poly.pdbx_strand_id
1 'polypeptide(L)' 'IYTGKALAIRWLLGASRKRPGRNMAFKLSSELVDAARGSGDAIRKKEETHRMAEANRAFAHF' A
#
# COMPACT_ATOMS: atom_id res chain seq x y z
N ILE A 1 -0.14 -8.60 16.90
CA ILE A 1 1.26 -8.73 16.40
C ILE A 1 1.34 -8.99 14.87
N TYR A 2 0.26 -9.35 14.15
CA TYR A 2 0.31 -9.58 12.68
C TYR A 2 -0.28 -8.48 11.77
N THR A 3 -0.65 -7.32 12.33
CA THR A 3 -1.47 -6.32 11.62
C THR A 3 -0.74 -5.65 10.45
N GLY A 4 0.56 -5.36 10.58
CA GLY A 4 1.35 -4.71 9.54
C GLY A 4 1.53 -5.56 8.27
N LYS A 5 1.83 -6.86 8.43
CA LYS A 5 1.98 -7.79 7.28
C LYS A 5 0.66 -7.97 6.53
N ALA A 6 -0.45 -8.16 7.25
CA ALA A 6 -1.76 -8.31 6.65
C ALA A 6 -2.22 -7.03 5.92
N LEU A 7 -1.88 -5.86 6.45
CA LEU A 7 -2.20 -4.58 5.82
C LEU A 7 -1.39 -4.35 4.54
N ALA A 8 -0.08 -4.64 4.57
CA ALA A 8 0.79 -4.56 3.40
C ALA A 8 0.30 -5.45 2.25
N ILE A 9 -0.06 -6.70 2.55
CA ILE A 9 -0.61 -7.64 1.57
C ILE A 9 -1.91 -7.10 0.96
N ARG A 10 -2.82 -6.54 1.78
CA ARG A 10 -4.08 -5.95 1.29
C ARG A 10 -3.84 -4.77 0.35
N TRP A 11 -2.89 -3.89 0.66
CA TRP A 11 -2.56 -2.75 -0.19
C TRP A 11 -1.94 -3.19 -1.52
N LEU A 12 -1.00 -4.14 -1.50
CA LEU A 12 -0.41 -4.71 -2.72
C LEU A 12 -1.46 -5.37 -3.62
N LEU A 13 -2.36 -6.19 -3.05
CA LEU A 13 -3.46 -6.80 -3.78
C LEU A 13 -4.44 -5.76 -4.35
N GLY A 14 -4.79 -4.75 -3.56
CA GLY A 14 -5.69 -3.68 -3.98
C GLY A 14 -5.13 -2.84 -5.12
N ALA A 15 -3.85 -2.47 -5.04
CA ALA A 15 -3.14 -1.75 -6.09
C ALA A 15 -3.02 -2.60 -7.36
N SER A 16 -2.57 -3.85 -7.23
CA SER A 16 -2.45 -4.80 -8.35
C SER A 16 -3.77 -5.01 -9.11
N ARG A 17 -4.91 -5.08 -8.40
CA ARG A 17 -6.22 -5.25 -9.05
C ARG A 17 -6.66 -4.03 -9.86
N LYS A 18 -6.25 -2.82 -9.45
CA LYS A 18 -6.58 -1.56 -10.12
C LYS A 18 -5.71 -1.29 -11.34
N ARG A 19 -4.54 -1.94 -11.46
CA ARG A 19 -3.64 -1.73 -12.60
C ARG A 19 -4.28 -2.18 -13.93
N PRO A 20 -4.02 -1.47 -15.04
CA PRO A 20 -4.40 -1.92 -16.37
C PRO A 20 -3.59 -3.18 -16.78
N GLY A 21 -4.17 -4.04 -17.60
CA GLY A 21 -3.54 -5.28 -18.07
C GLY A 21 -4.46 -6.50 -17.99
N ARG A 22 -4.08 -7.59 -18.66
CA ARG A 22 -4.93 -8.79 -18.81
C ARG A 22 -4.74 -9.83 -17.69
N ASN A 23 -3.50 -10.09 -17.28
CA ASN A 23 -3.19 -11.14 -16.32
C ASN A 23 -2.90 -10.56 -14.92
N MET A 24 -3.60 -11.06 -13.89
CA MET A 24 -3.38 -10.68 -12.49
C MET A 24 -1.96 -11.01 -12.02
N ALA A 25 -1.35 -12.10 -12.51
CA ALA A 25 0.02 -12.45 -12.18
C ALA A 25 1.01 -11.37 -12.65
N PHE A 26 0.81 -10.84 -13.85
CA PHE A 26 1.64 -9.76 -14.39
C PHE A 26 1.43 -8.46 -13.62
N LYS A 27 0.18 -8.10 -13.31
CA LYS A 27 -0.12 -6.90 -12.51
C LYS A 27 0.52 -6.96 -11.13
N LEU A 28 0.44 -8.12 -10.46
CA LEU A 28 1.03 -8.33 -9.15
C LEU A 28 2.56 -8.27 -9.21
N SER A 29 3.17 -8.91 -10.20
CA SER A 29 4.62 -8.83 -10.40
C SER A 29 5.08 -7.40 -10.61
N SER A 30 4.40 -6.62 -11.44
CA SER A 30 4.73 -5.22 -11.67
C SER A 30 4.55 -4.37 -10.40
N GLU A 31 3.47 -4.57 -9.64
CA GLU A 31 3.27 -3.88 -8.37
C GLU A 31 4.35 -4.24 -7.34
N LEU A 32 4.78 -5.50 -7.28
CA LEU A 32 5.86 -5.91 -6.39
C LEU A 32 7.20 -5.27 -6.76
N VAL A 33 7.51 -5.18 -8.06
CA VAL A 33 8.73 -4.52 -8.54
C VAL A 33 8.71 -3.02 -8.20
N ASP A 34 7.59 -2.35 -8.41
CA ASP A 34 7.45 -0.94 -8.08
C ASP A 34 7.52 -0.71 -6.57
N ALA A 35 6.80 -1.52 -5.78
CA ALA A 35 6.83 -1.43 -4.33
C ALA A 35 8.23 -1.67 -3.75
N ALA A 36 9.00 -2.60 -4.34
CA ALA A 36 10.40 -2.83 -3.97
C ALA A 36 11.32 -1.64 -4.29
N ARG A 37 10.97 -0.85 -5.32
CA ARG A 37 11.64 0.41 -5.68
C ARG A 37 11.13 1.61 -4.89
N GLY A 38 10.20 1.41 -3.95
CA GLY A 38 9.60 2.48 -3.17
C GLY A 38 8.59 3.32 -3.97
N SER A 39 8.02 2.78 -5.05
CA SER A 39 7.01 3.44 -5.87
C SER A 39 5.74 2.58 -6.00
N GLY A 40 4.74 3.07 -6.72
CA GLY A 40 3.46 2.37 -6.92
C GLY A 40 2.38 2.76 -5.93
N ASP A 41 1.16 2.32 -6.22
CA ASP A 41 -0.03 2.74 -5.48
C ASP A 41 -0.07 2.16 -4.06
N ALA A 42 0.52 0.97 -3.85
CA ALA A 42 0.62 0.39 -2.51
C ALA A 42 1.51 1.23 -1.58
N ILE A 43 2.61 1.79 -2.09
CA ILE A 43 3.51 2.65 -1.32
C ILE A 43 2.88 4.01 -1.06
N ARG A 44 2.27 4.62 -2.08
CA ARG A 44 1.53 5.88 -1.92
C ARG A 44 0.45 5.79 -0.85
N LYS A 45 -0.29 4.67 -0.81
CA LYS A 45 -1.29 4.39 0.24
C LYS A 45 -0.67 4.35 1.64
N LYS A 46 0.51 3.75 1.79
CA LYS A 46 1.27 3.71 3.05
C LYS A 46 1.61 5.13 3.50
N GLU A 47 2.17 5.93 2.60
CA GLU A 47 2.59 7.31 2.89
C GLU A 47 1.41 8.23 3.23
N GLU A 48 0.32 8.16 2.49
CA GLU A 48 -0.93 8.88 2.80
C GLU A 48 -1.42 8.52 4.21
N THR A 49 -1.39 7.24 4.57
CA THR A 49 -1.82 6.77 5.90
C THR A 49 -0.90 7.30 7.00
N HIS A 50 0.42 7.31 6.79
CA HIS A 50 1.36 7.91 7.75
C HIS A 50 1.16 9.42 7.89
N ARG A 51 1.02 10.14 6.78
CA ARG A 51 0.78 11.59 6.80
C ARG A 51 -0.51 11.95 7.52
N MET A 52 -1.59 11.18 7.28
CA MET A 52 -2.85 11.36 8.01
C MET A 52 -2.70 11.04 9.51
N ALA A 53 -1.91 10.03 9.87
CA ALA A 53 -1.63 9.72 11.26
C ALA A 53 -0.84 10.85 11.96
N GLU A 54 0.15 11.44 11.27
CA GLU A 54 0.91 12.59 11.76
C GLU A 54 0.03 13.83 11.92
N ALA A 55 -0.85 14.12 10.96
CA ALA A 55 -1.80 15.23 11.03
C ALA A 55 -2.77 15.07 12.21
N ASN A 56 -3.20 13.84 12.50
CA ASN A 56 -4.10 13.53 13.60
C ASN A 56 -3.37 13.25 14.93
N ARG A 57 -2.05 13.49 15.01
CA ARG A 57 -1.25 13.22 16.21
C ARG A 57 -1.77 13.99 17.43
N ALA A 58 -2.36 15.17 17.24
CA ALA A 58 -2.98 15.94 18.30
C ALA A 58 -4.19 15.23 18.94
N PHE A 59 -4.88 14.35 18.21
CA PHE A 59 -6.01 13.56 18.71
C PHE A 59 -5.60 12.25 19.38
N ALA A 60 -4.32 11.89 19.38
CA ALA A 60 -3.82 10.67 20.02
C ALA A 60 -3.80 10.73 21.56
N HIS A 61 -4.12 11.90 22.13
CA HIS A 61 -4.23 12.13 23.57
C HIS A 61 -5.67 11.97 24.12
N PHE A 62 -6.62 11.60 23.27
CA PHE A 62 -7.98 11.19 23.64
C PHE A 62 -8.13 9.68 23.49
#